data_AF-F4PZ08-F1
#
_entry.id   AF-F4PZ08-F1
#
_cell.length_a   1.000
_cell.length_b   1.000
_cell.length_c   1.000
_cell.angle_alpha   90.00
_cell.angle_beta   90.00
_cell.angle_gamma   90.00
#
_symmetry.space_group_name_H-M   'P 1'
#
loop_
_entity.id
_entity.type
_entity.pdbx_description
1 polymer ?
#
loop_
_entity_poly.entity_id
_entity_poly.type
_entity_poly.pdbx_seq_one_letter_code
_entity_poly.pdbx_strand_id
1 'polypeptide(L)'
;MSIKQQIDNNQLLPQLQQQQQQEEEVAEMIRERDFFTYHPLALIDDIKESVYDIIANETNNLDGYLSSHNVINQNQESASNIVKGTDRVWTMLNDNFKQNLDKFELFTLANIFNIPADLILPGENNPPNLFNSFNGGNNNNNNNNNGSHQTPRKEKQALDSELDNLRMKIQMIQQDTLEKNKQLKQIDQDIKNVSSWNSNMNIDKQSIENNTIQRINKINQKRKELEYNLNLTKSRVKDPSSKPDLRVNDDEKSPSSSSPQLISTSQLCNNVNSLTLDEYSRERNNLEKSRQTLNTIENQL
;
A
#
# COMPACT_ATOMS: atom_id res chain seq x y z
N MET A 1 -15.84 41.12 5.03
CA MET A 1 -15.67 40.06 4.03
C MET A 1 -14.37 39.34 4.34
N SER A 2 -14.44 38.05 4.64
CA SER A 2 -13.34 37.28 5.22
C SER A 2 -12.35 36.85 4.14
N ILE A 3 -11.05 36.89 4.44
CA ILE A 3 -9.94 36.48 3.57
C ILE A 3 -10.12 35.05 3.01
N LYS A 4 -10.93 34.21 3.68
CA LYS A 4 -11.33 32.89 3.17
C LYS A 4 -12.15 32.93 1.86
N GLN A 5 -12.99 33.94 1.63
CA GLN A 5 -13.75 34.06 0.37
C GLN A 5 -12.91 34.52 -0.83
N GLN A 6 -11.72 35.08 -0.60
CA GLN A 6 -10.80 35.50 -1.67
C GLN A 6 -9.88 34.37 -2.15
N ILE A 7 -9.66 33.33 -1.34
CA ILE A 7 -8.79 32.20 -1.72
C ILE A 7 -9.55 31.22 -2.63
N ASP A 8 -10.84 30.99 -2.38
CA ASP A 8 -11.65 30.06 -3.19
C ASP A 8 -11.90 30.59 -4.62
N ASN A 9 -12.00 31.90 -4.81
CA ASN A 9 -12.20 32.50 -6.15
C ASN A 9 -10.94 32.47 -7.05
N ASN A 10 -9.74 32.34 -6.49
CA ASN A 10 -8.50 32.32 -7.27
C ASN A 10 -8.09 30.92 -7.76
N GLN A 11 -8.72 29.84 -7.27
CA GLN A 11 -8.50 28.48 -7.79
C GLN A 11 -9.57 28.04 -8.80
N LEU A 12 -10.76 28.64 -8.79
CA LEU A 12 -11.83 28.30 -9.74
C LEU A 12 -11.62 28.92 -11.14
N LEU A 13 -10.93 30.06 -11.24
CA LEU A 13 -10.77 30.77 -12.50
C LEU A 13 -9.90 30.02 -13.54
N PRO A 14 -8.78 29.36 -13.17
CA PRO A 14 -8.01 28.55 -14.12
C PRO A 14 -8.76 27.28 -14.57
N GLN A 15 -9.57 26.68 -13.70
CA GLN A 15 -10.35 25.48 -14.02
C GLN A 15 -11.49 25.77 -15.00
N LEU A 16 -12.17 26.91 -14.85
CA LEU A 16 -13.21 27.35 -15.79
C LEU A 16 -12.65 27.71 -17.17
N GLN A 17 -11.43 28.26 -17.24
CA GLN A 17 -10.75 28.52 -18.51
C GLN A 17 -10.30 27.23 -19.22
N GLN A 18 -9.82 26.23 -18.48
CA GLN A 18 -9.51 24.92 -19.08
C GLN A 18 -10.76 24.19 -19.57
N GLN A 19 -11.87 24.25 -18.84
CA GLN A 19 -13.13 23.64 -19.28
C GLN A 19 -13.70 24.31 -20.54
N GLN A 20 -13.65 25.64 -20.64
CA GLN A 20 -14.13 26.34 -21.83
C GLN A 20 -13.26 26.08 -23.06
N GLN A 21 -11.93 25.96 -22.88
CA GLN A 21 -11.03 25.60 -23.99
C GLN A 21 -11.27 24.18 -24.48
N GLN A 22 -11.49 23.21 -23.57
CA GLN A 22 -11.83 21.85 -23.94
C GLN A 22 -13.19 21.76 -24.67
N GLU A 23 -14.20 22.53 -24.25
CA GLU A 23 -15.50 22.55 -24.92
C GLU A 23 -15.45 23.15 -26.34
N GLU A 24 -14.60 24.16 -26.56
CA GLU A 24 -14.41 24.79 -27.87
C GLU A 24 -13.61 23.88 -28.82
N GLU A 25 -12.61 23.15 -28.29
CA GLU A 25 -11.76 22.21 -29.06
C GLU A 25 -12.52 20.91 -29.42
N VAL A 26 -13.43 20.46 -28.57
CA VAL A 26 -14.35 19.32 -28.85
C VAL A 26 -15.37 19.67 -29.94
N ALA A 27 -15.69 20.96 -30.13
CA ALA A 27 -16.58 21.40 -31.20
C ALA A 27 -15.91 21.36 -32.59
N GLU A 28 -14.59 21.46 -32.66
CA GLU A 28 -13.85 21.53 -33.93
C GLU A 28 -13.71 20.19 -34.67
N MET A 29 -13.98 19.03 -34.03
CA MET A 29 -13.73 17.71 -34.62
C MET A 29 -14.95 16.75 -34.61
N ILE A 30 -16.16 17.30 -34.72
CA ILE A 30 -17.40 16.49 -34.76
C ILE A 30 -17.40 15.53 -35.95
N ARG A 31 -16.88 15.98 -37.09
CA ARG A 31 -16.83 15.22 -38.34
C ARG A 31 -15.91 14.00 -38.23
N GLU A 32 -14.74 14.23 -37.67
CA GLU A 32 -13.72 13.21 -37.40
C GLU A 32 -14.26 12.21 -36.38
N ARG A 33 -14.92 12.69 -35.32
CA ARG A 33 -15.57 11.83 -34.32
C ARG A 33 -16.59 10.88 -34.94
N ASP A 34 -17.45 11.41 -35.81
CA ASP A 34 -18.49 10.61 -36.46
C ASP A 34 -17.91 9.59 -37.44
N PHE A 35 -16.77 9.91 -38.09
CA PHE A 35 -16.06 8.99 -38.98
C PHE A 35 -15.32 7.88 -38.23
N PHE A 36 -14.54 8.23 -37.20
CA PHE A 36 -13.72 7.28 -36.46
C PHE A 36 -14.50 6.52 -35.37
N THR A 37 -15.73 6.94 -35.06
CA THR A 37 -16.60 6.41 -33.98
C THR A 37 -16.09 6.68 -32.56
N TYR A 38 -14.97 7.37 -32.43
CA TYR A 38 -14.39 7.88 -31.19
C TYR A 38 -13.83 9.28 -31.42
N HIS A 39 -13.66 10.05 -30.35
CA HIS A 39 -13.06 11.38 -30.44
C HIS A 39 -11.53 11.26 -30.51
N PRO A 40 -10.85 11.83 -31.53
CA PRO A 40 -9.40 11.74 -31.65
C PRO A 40 -8.62 12.21 -30.42
N LEU A 41 -9.07 13.29 -29.77
CA LEU A 41 -8.46 13.76 -28.52
C LEU A 41 -8.49 12.72 -27.40
N ALA A 42 -9.59 11.97 -27.25
CA ALA A 42 -9.68 10.95 -26.20
C ALA A 42 -8.63 9.85 -26.37
N LEU A 43 -8.36 9.44 -27.63
CA LEU A 43 -7.30 8.48 -27.91
C LEU A 43 -5.91 9.06 -27.62
N ILE A 44 -5.67 10.33 -27.95
CA ILE A 44 -4.39 10.98 -27.68
C ILE A 44 -4.17 11.13 -26.17
N ASP A 45 -5.20 11.51 -25.42
CA ASP A 45 -5.16 11.59 -23.96
C ASP A 45 -4.87 10.23 -23.32
N ASP A 46 -5.54 9.16 -23.78
CA ASP A 46 -5.28 7.79 -23.33
C ASP A 46 -3.82 7.36 -23.60
N ILE A 47 -3.26 7.75 -24.75
CA ILE A 47 -1.85 7.50 -25.09
C ILE A 47 -0.93 8.28 -24.16
N LYS A 48 -1.21 9.57 -23.92
CA LYS A 48 -0.40 10.42 -23.02
C LYS A 48 -0.38 9.83 -21.61
N GLU A 49 -1.54 9.48 -21.07
CA GLU A 49 -1.67 8.90 -19.72
C GLU A 49 -0.91 7.58 -19.63
N SER A 50 -1.08 6.69 -20.62
CA SER A 50 -0.36 5.42 -20.67
C SER A 50 1.16 5.59 -20.69
N VAL A 51 1.67 6.60 -21.41
CA VAL A 51 3.10 6.90 -21.44
C VAL A 51 3.58 7.40 -20.08
N TYR A 52 2.84 8.30 -19.42
CA TYR A 52 3.19 8.77 -18.07
C TYR A 52 3.20 7.63 -17.04
N ASP A 53 2.21 6.74 -17.09
CA ASP A 53 2.15 5.55 -16.23
C ASP A 53 3.37 4.65 -16.39
N ILE A 54 3.77 4.37 -17.63
CA ILE A 54 4.95 3.55 -17.93
C ILE A 54 6.21 4.21 -17.36
N ILE A 55 6.42 5.51 -17.61
CA ILE A 55 7.62 6.21 -17.14
C ILE A 55 7.65 6.24 -15.61
N ALA A 56 6.52 6.50 -14.97
CA ALA A 56 6.43 6.55 -13.51
C ALA A 56 6.75 5.18 -12.91
N ASN A 57 6.18 4.12 -13.47
CA ASN A 57 6.41 2.75 -13.02
C ASN A 57 7.88 2.32 -13.21
N GLU A 58 8.46 2.58 -14.38
CA GLU A 58 9.86 2.24 -14.66
C GLU A 58 10.84 3.04 -13.79
N THR A 59 10.51 4.28 -13.47
CA THR A 59 11.35 5.10 -12.59
C THR A 59 11.30 4.59 -11.15
N ASN A 60 10.13 4.17 -10.67
CA ASN A 60 9.98 3.52 -9.37
C ASN A 60 10.69 2.15 -9.33
N ASN A 61 10.61 1.38 -10.41
CA ASN A 61 11.31 0.10 -10.53
C ASN A 61 12.83 0.29 -10.49
N LEU A 62 13.35 1.32 -11.17
CA LEU A 62 14.76 1.69 -11.13
C LEU A 62 15.22 2.00 -9.70
N ASP A 63 14.44 2.78 -8.94
CA ASP A 63 14.73 3.07 -7.53
C ASP A 63 14.75 1.80 -6.68
N GLY A 64 13.76 0.91 -6.90
CA GLY A 64 13.68 -0.39 -6.25
C GLY A 64 14.90 -1.28 -6.54
N TYR A 65 15.33 -1.36 -7.80
CA TYR A 65 16.50 -2.15 -8.19
C TYR A 65 17.79 -1.60 -7.60
N LEU A 66 18.00 -0.28 -7.64
CA LEU A 66 19.19 0.35 -7.08
C LEU A 66 19.23 0.23 -5.55
N SER A 67 18.09 0.37 -4.88
CA SER A 67 17.96 0.22 -3.43
C SER A 67 18.12 -1.23 -2.94
N SER A 68 17.81 -2.21 -3.80
CA SER A 68 17.98 -3.64 -3.48
C SER A 68 19.45 -4.08 -3.42
N HIS A 69 20.38 -3.28 -3.93
CA HIS A 69 21.79 -3.66 -4.01
C HIS A 69 22.49 -3.52 -2.64
N ASN A 70 22.97 -4.65 -2.09
CA ASN A 70 23.54 -4.73 -0.73
C ASN A 70 24.67 -3.72 -0.43
N VAL A 71 25.47 -3.36 -1.44
CA VAL A 71 26.59 -2.40 -1.31
C VAL A 71 26.08 -0.97 -1.07
N ILE A 72 24.90 -0.66 -1.58
CA ILE A 72 24.30 0.67 -1.54
C ILE A 72 23.46 0.83 -0.26
N ASN A 73 22.71 -0.21 0.11
CA ASN A 73 21.79 -0.16 1.24
C ASN A 73 22.48 -0.03 2.61
N GLN A 74 23.77 -0.35 2.70
CA GLN A 74 24.58 -0.16 3.92
C GLN A 74 24.99 1.30 4.15
N ASN A 75 24.93 2.16 3.12
CA ASN A 75 25.28 3.57 3.23
C ASN A 75 24.03 4.45 3.03
N GLN A 76 23.50 5.00 4.12
CA GLN A 76 22.34 5.90 4.10
C GLN A 76 22.54 7.12 3.18
N GLU A 77 23.77 7.61 3.02
CA GLU A 77 24.08 8.72 2.12
C GLU A 77 23.89 8.32 0.65
N SER A 78 24.37 7.14 0.27
CA SER A 78 24.19 6.58 -1.08
C SER A 78 22.71 6.35 -1.40
N ALA A 79 21.94 5.82 -0.45
CA ALA A 79 20.51 5.62 -0.63
C ALA A 79 19.77 6.96 -0.86
N SER A 80 20.09 8.00 -0.09
CA SER A 80 19.49 9.33 -0.28
C SER A 80 19.87 9.96 -1.62
N ASN A 81 21.11 9.76 -2.07
CA ASN A 81 21.57 10.28 -3.35
C ASN A 81 20.93 9.58 -4.55
N ILE A 82 20.60 8.29 -4.41
CA ILE A 82 19.87 7.53 -5.44
C ILE A 82 18.46 8.08 -5.61
N VAL A 83 17.71 8.26 -4.52
CA VAL A 83 16.36 8.83 -4.59
C VAL A 83 16.39 10.21 -5.27
N LYS A 84 17.32 11.09 -4.88
CA LYS A 84 17.48 12.41 -5.54
C LYS A 84 17.86 12.30 -7.02
N GLY A 85 18.68 11.31 -7.37
CA GLY A 85 19.07 11.04 -8.75
C GLY A 85 17.88 10.57 -9.59
N THR A 86 17.11 9.63 -9.05
CA THR A 86 15.88 9.10 -9.63
C THR A 86 14.85 10.22 -9.83
N ASP A 87 14.63 11.07 -8.83
CA ASP A 87 13.71 12.23 -8.93
C ASP A 87 14.12 13.21 -10.03
N ARG A 88 15.43 13.42 -10.19
CA ARG A 88 15.97 14.28 -11.25
C ARG A 88 15.76 13.66 -12.63
N VAL A 89 15.99 12.34 -12.76
CA VAL A 89 15.73 11.60 -14.00
C VAL A 89 14.25 11.65 -14.34
N TRP A 90 13.37 11.41 -13.37
CA TRP A 90 11.92 11.55 -13.52
C TRP A 90 11.55 12.92 -14.08
N THR A 91 12.01 13.99 -13.42
CA THR A 91 11.69 15.37 -13.83
C THR A 91 12.16 15.66 -15.25
N MET A 92 13.40 15.24 -15.59
CA MET A 92 13.95 15.42 -16.93
C MET A 92 13.18 14.64 -17.99
N LEU A 93 12.79 13.39 -17.69
CA LEU A 93 12.00 12.58 -18.61
C LEU A 93 10.61 13.18 -18.79
N ASN A 94 9.94 13.53 -17.69
CA ASN A 94 8.61 14.13 -17.69
C ASN A 94 8.56 15.39 -18.56
N ASP A 95 9.52 16.30 -18.42
CA ASP A 95 9.57 17.52 -19.22
C ASP A 95 9.80 17.24 -20.72
N ASN A 96 10.68 16.28 -21.05
CA ASN A 96 10.93 15.89 -22.44
C ASN A 96 9.75 15.17 -23.07
N PHE A 97 9.15 14.22 -22.36
CA PHE A 97 7.98 13.49 -22.82
C PHE A 97 6.80 14.41 -23.01
N LYS A 98 6.55 15.34 -22.07
CA LYS A 98 5.50 16.35 -22.21
C LYS A 98 5.65 17.14 -23.52
N GLN A 99 6.82 17.74 -23.75
CA GLN A 99 7.06 18.52 -24.97
C GLN A 99 6.93 17.69 -26.26
N ASN A 100 7.37 16.42 -26.23
CA ASN A 100 7.29 15.55 -27.39
C ASN A 100 5.87 15.03 -27.63
N LEU A 101 5.11 14.76 -26.57
CA LEU A 101 3.71 14.34 -26.63
C LEU A 101 2.81 15.49 -27.09
N ASP A 102 3.09 16.72 -26.71
CA ASP A 102 2.37 17.91 -27.22
C ASP A 102 2.60 18.08 -28.74
N LYS A 103 3.84 17.85 -29.22
CA LYS A 103 4.13 17.86 -30.67
C LYS A 103 3.49 16.68 -31.39
N PHE A 104 3.49 15.51 -30.76
CA PHE A 104 2.84 14.31 -31.29
C PHE A 104 1.33 14.52 -31.43
N GLU A 105 0.68 15.08 -30.41
CA GLU A 105 -0.73 15.45 -30.45
C GLU A 105 -1.02 16.38 -31.63
N LEU A 106 -0.30 17.50 -31.70
CA LEU A 106 -0.50 18.48 -32.77
C LEU A 106 -0.31 17.85 -34.17
N PHE A 107 0.73 17.03 -34.33
CA PHE A 107 0.99 16.34 -35.59
C PHE A 107 -0.13 15.36 -35.95
N THR A 108 -0.59 14.58 -34.98
CA THR A 108 -1.58 13.52 -35.17
C THR A 108 -2.94 14.13 -35.51
N LEU A 109 -3.35 15.19 -34.80
CA LEU A 109 -4.56 15.92 -35.11
C LEU A 109 -4.50 16.56 -36.50
N ALA A 110 -3.41 17.24 -36.84
CA ALA A 110 -3.31 17.97 -38.09
C ALA A 110 -3.16 17.09 -39.35
N ASN A 111 -2.54 15.90 -39.23
CA ASN A 111 -2.15 15.08 -40.39
C ASN A 111 -2.81 13.71 -40.46
N ILE A 112 -3.12 13.09 -39.33
CA ILE A 112 -3.65 11.71 -39.28
C ILE A 112 -5.16 11.74 -39.15
N PHE A 113 -5.67 12.53 -38.20
CA PHE A 113 -7.10 12.60 -37.92
C PHE A 113 -7.83 13.70 -38.69
N ASN A 114 -7.12 14.66 -39.27
CA ASN A 114 -7.73 15.71 -40.08
C ASN A 114 -8.33 15.15 -41.38
N ILE A 115 -9.65 15.26 -41.54
CA ILE A 115 -10.34 14.85 -42.75
C ILE A 115 -10.52 16.06 -43.67
N PRO A 116 -9.92 16.08 -44.87
CA PRO A 116 -10.05 17.20 -45.80
C PRO A 116 -11.52 17.56 -46.06
N ALA A 117 -11.85 18.85 -45.99
CA ALA A 117 -13.22 19.36 -46.19
C ALA A 117 -13.81 18.98 -47.56
N ASP A 118 -12.95 18.78 -48.57
CA ASP A 118 -13.35 18.44 -49.94
C ASP A 118 -13.71 16.96 -50.12
N LEU A 119 -13.29 16.08 -49.20
CA LEU A 119 -13.66 14.67 -49.22
C LEU A 119 -15.09 14.54 -48.71
N ILE A 120 -15.97 13.76 -49.32
CA ILE A 120 -17.32 13.55 -48.77
C ILE A 120 -17.39 12.18 -48.10
N LEU A 121 -17.80 12.15 -46.83
CA LEU A 121 -17.80 10.92 -46.05
C LEU A 121 -19.07 10.06 -46.30
N PRO A 122 -18.97 8.71 -46.15
CA PRO A 122 -20.12 7.83 -46.16
C PRO A 122 -21.04 8.16 -44.98
N GLY A 123 -22.15 8.86 -45.23
CA GLY A 123 -23.09 9.34 -44.21
C GLY A 123 -23.47 10.81 -44.39
N GLU A 124 -22.57 11.64 -44.94
CA GLU A 124 -22.82 13.05 -45.22
C GLU A 124 -23.69 13.26 -46.49
N ASN A 125 -23.57 12.35 -47.46
CA ASN A 125 -24.38 12.35 -48.69
C ASN A 125 -25.85 11.93 -48.49
N ASN A 126 -26.23 11.57 -47.27
CA ASN A 126 -27.58 11.17 -46.95
C ASN A 126 -28.31 12.39 -46.37
N PRO A 127 -29.11 13.12 -47.16
CA PRO A 127 -30.08 14.02 -46.53
C PRO A 127 -30.92 13.19 -45.53
N PRO A 128 -31.44 13.80 -44.45
CA PRO A 128 -32.16 13.12 -43.37
C PRO A 128 -33.47 12.40 -43.80
N ASN A 129 -33.69 12.19 -45.10
CA ASN A 129 -34.84 11.53 -45.71
C ASN A 129 -34.61 10.06 -46.11
N LEU A 130 -33.52 9.42 -45.68
CA LEU A 130 -33.26 8.01 -46.03
C LEU A 130 -34.15 6.98 -45.32
N PHE A 131 -35.02 7.40 -44.41
CA PHE A 131 -36.15 6.55 -43.98
C PHE A 131 -37.29 6.44 -45.01
N ASN A 132 -37.30 7.27 -46.06
CA ASN A 132 -38.31 7.21 -47.13
C ASN A 132 -37.81 6.56 -48.44
N SER A 133 -36.52 6.25 -48.58
CA SER A 133 -35.96 5.76 -49.86
C SER A 133 -35.87 4.23 -50.00
N PHE A 134 -36.38 3.46 -49.04
CA PHE A 134 -36.69 2.02 -49.24
C PHE A 134 -38.06 1.79 -49.90
N ASN A 135 -38.76 2.86 -50.30
CA ASN A 135 -39.96 2.81 -51.14
C ASN A 135 -39.62 3.20 -52.60
N GLY A 136 -38.57 2.57 -53.14
CA GLY A 136 -38.25 2.61 -54.57
C GLY A 136 -39.28 1.78 -55.34
N GLY A 137 -40.35 2.44 -55.78
CA GLY A 137 -41.40 1.87 -56.60
C GLY A 137 -40.84 1.27 -57.89
N ASN A 138 -40.84 -0.07 -57.95
CA ASN A 138 -40.76 -0.80 -59.19
C ASN A 138 -42.19 -0.94 -59.75
N ASN A 139 -42.72 0.15 -60.29
CA ASN A 139 -43.92 0.11 -61.11
C ASN A 139 -43.54 -0.47 -62.47
N ASN A 140 -43.61 -1.80 -62.60
CA ASN A 140 -44.17 -2.41 -63.80
C ASN A 140 -44.48 -3.90 -63.61
N ASN A 141 -45.74 -4.22 -63.93
CA ASN A 141 -46.31 -5.49 -64.36
C ASN A 141 -46.65 -6.55 -63.31
N ASN A 142 -47.95 -6.60 -63.00
CA ASN A 142 -48.81 -7.78 -63.12
C ASN A 142 -48.14 -9.13 -62.86
N ASN A 143 -48.32 -9.67 -61.66
CA ASN A 143 -49.13 -10.88 -61.51
C ASN A 143 -49.40 -11.21 -60.04
N ASN A 144 -50.62 -11.70 -59.82
CA ASN A 144 -51.11 -12.33 -58.61
C ASN A 144 -50.03 -13.16 -57.88
N ASN A 145 -49.74 -12.80 -56.63
CA ASN A 145 -49.69 -13.78 -55.54
C ASN A 145 -49.67 -13.07 -54.18
N ASN A 146 -50.60 -13.50 -53.32
CA ASN A 146 -50.63 -13.20 -51.90
C ASN A 146 -49.29 -13.62 -51.26
N GLY A 147 -48.48 -12.65 -50.85
CA GLY A 147 -47.15 -12.89 -50.30
C GLY A 147 -46.70 -11.79 -49.33
N SER A 148 -47.25 -11.84 -48.12
CA SER A 148 -46.65 -11.37 -46.85
C SER A 148 -45.59 -10.26 -46.90
N HIS A 149 -45.98 -9.01 -47.16
CA HIS A 149 -45.17 -7.84 -46.80
C HIS A 149 -45.43 -7.45 -45.32
N GLN A 150 -44.92 -8.26 -44.39
CA GLN A 150 -44.92 -7.97 -42.93
C GLN A 150 -43.51 -7.88 -42.31
N THR A 151 -42.45 -7.97 -43.13
CA THR A 151 -41.07 -8.13 -42.67
C THR A 151 -40.48 -6.95 -41.87
N PRO A 152 -40.65 -5.65 -42.23
CA PRO A 152 -39.98 -4.58 -41.48
C PRO A 152 -40.60 -4.27 -40.11
N ARG A 153 -41.89 -4.59 -39.90
CA ARG A 153 -42.53 -4.39 -38.58
C ARG A 153 -42.11 -5.44 -37.56
N LYS A 154 -41.92 -6.69 -37.98
CA LYS A 154 -41.49 -7.78 -37.09
C LYS A 154 -40.03 -7.62 -36.67
N GLU A 155 -39.17 -7.18 -37.59
CA GLU A 155 -37.76 -6.91 -37.28
C GLU A 155 -37.60 -5.70 -36.35
N LYS A 156 -38.35 -4.61 -36.59
CA LYS A 156 -38.40 -3.47 -35.66
C LYS A 156 -38.89 -3.88 -34.28
N GLN A 157 -39.95 -4.68 -34.18
CA GLN A 157 -40.44 -5.19 -32.89
C GLN A 157 -39.44 -6.12 -32.20
N ALA A 158 -38.67 -6.90 -32.96
CA ALA A 158 -37.60 -7.74 -32.40
C ALA A 158 -36.46 -6.88 -31.84
N LEU A 159 -36.05 -5.83 -32.56
CA LEU A 159 -35.03 -4.88 -32.11
C LEU A 159 -35.49 -4.09 -30.88
N ASP A 160 -36.74 -3.59 -30.88
CA ASP A 160 -37.32 -2.89 -29.72
C ASP A 160 -37.34 -3.80 -28.49
N SER A 161 -37.73 -5.07 -28.66
CA SER A 161 -37.72 -6.09 -27.59
C SER A 161 -36.30 -6.40 -27.10
N GLU A 162 -35.33 -6.54 -28.01
CA GLU A 162 -33.93 -6.76 -27.66
C GLU A 162 -33.35 -5.57 -26.89
N LEU A 163 -33.69 -4.34 -27.31
CA LEU A 163 -33.24 -3.11 -26.67
C LEU A 163 -33.81 -2.98 -25.26
N ASP A 164 -35.08 -3.31 -25.05
CA ASP A 164 -35.68 -3.35 -23.71
C ASP A 164 -35.06 -4.45 -22.84
N ASN A 165 -34.73 -5.61 -23.41
CA ASN A 165 -34.05 -6.69 -22.71
C ASN A 165 -32.62 -6.29 -22.30
N LEU A 166 -31.89 -5.61 -23.19
CA LEU A 166 -30.57 -5.04 -22.91
C LEU A 166 -30.64 -3.95 -21.83
N ARG A 167 -31.65 -3.09 -21.85
CA ARG A 167 -31.89 -2.09 -20.79
C ARG A 167 -32.12 -2.75 -19.44
N MET A 168 -32.96 -3.78 -19.38
CA MET A 168 -33.16 -4.54 -18.14
C MET A 168 -31.86 -5.20 -17.66
N LYS A 169 -31.07 -5.77 -18.57
CA LYS A 169 -29.77 -6.38 -18.24
C LYS A 169 -28.78 -5.36 -17.70
N ILE A 170 -28.71 -4.16 -18.28
CA ILE A 170 -27.88 -3.05 -17.80
C ILE A 170 -28.31 -2.65 -16.39
N GLN A 171 -29.61 -2.48 -16.15
CA GLN A 171 -30.14 -2.13 -14.83
C GLN A 171 -29.80 -3.20 -13.78
N MET A 172 -29.91 -4.48 -14.15
CA MET A 172 -29.53 -5.60 -13.28
C MET A 172 -28.03 -5.59 -12.95
N ILE A 173 -27.17 -5.36 -13.95
CA ILE A 173 -25.72 -5.24 -13.76
C ILE A 173 -25.37 -4.04 -12.87
N GLN A 174 -26.05 -2.91 -13.02
CA GLN A 174 -25.85 -1.74 -12.16
C GLN A 174 -26.23 -2.04 -10.71
N GLN A 175 -27.33 -2.75 -10.47
CA GLN A 175 -27.74 -3.17 -9.14
C GLN A 175 -26.74 -4.14 -8.51
N ASP A 176 -26.27 -5.15 -9.27
CA ASP A 176 -25.24 -6.09 -8.82
C ASP A 176 -23.91 -5.37 -8.50
N THR A 177 -23.53 -4.39 -9.31
CA THR A 177 -22.34 -3.55 -9.07
C THR A 177 -22.48 -2.74 -7.78
N LEU A 178 -23.65 -2.16 -7.51
CA LEU A 178 -23.92 -1.45 -6.26
C LEU A 178 -23.85 -2.37 -5.04
N GLU A 179 -24.36 -3.59 -5.16
CA GLU A 179 -24.31 -4.59 -4.08
C GLU A 179 -22.87 -5.04 -3.81
N LYS A 180 -22.10 -5.37 -4.85
CA LYS A 180 -20.68 -5.70 -4.74
C LYS A 180 -19.86 -4.57 -4.12
N ASN A 181 -20.14 -3.31 -4.50
CA ASN A 181 -19.48 -2.15 -3.89
C ASN A 181 -19.81 -1.99 -2.40
N LYS A 182 -21.03 -2.34 -1.97
CA LYS A 182 -21.36 -2.38 -0.53
C LYS A 182 -20.60 -3.48 0.20
N GLN A 183 -20.51 -4.67 -0.40
CA GLN A 183 -19.74 -5.79 0.16
C GLN A 183 -18.25 -5.45 0.27
N LEU A 184 -17.66 -4.82 -0.75
CA LEU A 184 -16.27 -4.35 -0.72
C LEU A 184 -16.04 -3.36 0.43
N LYS A 185 -16.91 -2.36 0.60
CA LYS A 185 -16.80 -1.42 1.74
C LYS A 185 -16.90 -2.10 3.10
N GLN A 186 -17.73 -3.15 3.21
CA GLN A 186 -17.84 -3.92 4.44
C GLN A 186 -16.54 -4.70 4.71
N ILE A 187 -15.99 -5.37 3.68
CA ILE A 187 -14.72 -6.10 3.77
C ILE A 187 -13.57 -5.14 4.14
N ASP A 188 -13.49 -3.95 3.54
CA ASP A 188 -12.48 -2.95 3.88
C ASP A 188 -12.59 -2.50 5.35
N GLN A 189 -13.81 -2.32 5.83
CA GLN A 189 -14.06 -1.99 7.24
C GLN A 189 -13.64 -3.16 8.15
N ASP A 190 -13.89 -4.40 7.76
CA ASP A 190 -13.47 -5.59 8.52
C ASP A 190 -11.94 -5.73 8.52
N ILE A 191 -11.27 -5.50 7.39
CA ILE A 191 -9.79 -5.44 7.30
C ILE A 191 -9.25 -4.35 8.23
N LYS A 192 -9.88 -3.18 8.27
CA LYS A 192 -9.51 -2.08 9.17
C LYS A 192 -9.70 -2.47 10.64
N ASN A 193 -10.78 -3.15 10.97
CA ASN A 193 -11.04 -3.65 12.32
C ASN A 193 -9.97 -4.68 12.73
N VAL A 194 -9.69 -5.68 11.87
CA VAL A 194 -8.68 -6.71 12.14
C VAL A 194 -7.26 -6.11 12.24
N SER A 195 -6.89 -5.18 11.36
CA SER A 195 -5.59 -4.50 11.45
C SER A 195 -5.46 -3.65 12.71
N SER A 196 -6.56 -3.04 13.19
CA SER A 196 -6.57 -2.35 14.48
C SER A 196 -6.40 -3.32 15.66
N TRP A 197 -7.02 -4.50 15.60
CA TRP A 197 -6.81 -5.55 16.61
C TRP A 197 -5.39 -6.08 16.58
N ASN A 198 -4.82 -6.28 15.39
CA ASN A 198 -3.43 -6.69 15.26
C ASN A 198 -2.50 -5.62 15.84
N SER A 199 -2.75 -4.34 15.59
CA SER A 199 -1.97 -3.23 16.16
C SER A 199 -2.11 -3.15 17.69
N ASN A 200 -3.30 -3.42 18.23
CA ASN A 200 -3.56 -3.43 19.68
C ASN A 200 -3.02 -4.70 20.37
N MET A 201 -2.99 -5.84 19.66
CA MET A 201 -2.44 -7.11 20.13
C MET A 201 -0.94 -7.26 19.85
N ASN A 202 -0.36 -6.36 19.06
CA ASN A 202 1.07 -6.12 19.03
C ASN A 202 1.44 -5.44 20.35
N ILE A 203 1.25 -6.18 21.46
CA ILE A 203 1.97 -5.99 22.70
C ILE A 203 3.40 -6.10 22.24
N ASP A 204 3.98 -4.92 22.05
CA ASP A 204 5.26 -4.74 21.37
C ASP A 204 6.20 -5.81 21.86
N LYS A 205 6.81 -6.56 20.93
CA LYS A 205 7.79 -7.59 21.30
C LYS A 205 8.85 -6.98 22.23
N GLN A 206 9.15 -5.68 22.05
CA GLN A 206 9.96 -4.90 22.97
C GLN A 206 9.31 -4.62 24.32
N SER A 207 7.99 -4.45 24.43
CA SER A 207 7.29 -4.35 25.72
C SER A 207 7.34 -5.69 26.47
N ILE A 208 7.16 -6.82 25.81
CA ILE A 208 7.31 -8.15 26.42
C ILE A 208 8.76 -8.37 26.87
N GLU A 209 9.73 -8.10 25.98
CA GLU A 209 11.15 -8.26 26.26
C GLU A 209 11.65 -7.29 27.34
N ASN A 210 11.22 -6.03 27.33
CA ASN A 210 11.73 -5.02 28.27
C ASN A 210 10.97 -4.98 29.59
N ASN A 211 9.64 -5.17 29.62
CA ASN A 211 8.90 -5.13 30.88
C ASN A 211 8.73 -6.51 31.50
N THR A 212 8.31 -7.50 30.72
CA THR A 212 7.95 -8.81 31.28
C THR A 212 9.18 -9.64 31.60
N ILE A 213 10.14 -9.75 30.67
CA ILE A 213 11.37 -10.53 30.90
C ILE A 213 12.23 -9.87 32.00
N GLN A 214 12.39 -8.54 32.00
CA GLN A 214 13.14 -7.87 33.08
C GLN A 214 12.49 -8.06 34.46
N ARG A 215 11.15 -8.04 34.56
CA ARG A 215 10.44 -8.32 35.82
C ARG A 215 10.66 -9.77 36.27
N ILE A 216 10.56 -10.73 35.36
CA ILE A 216 10.83 -12.15 35.64
C ILE A 216 12.27 -12.32 36.14
N ASN A 217 13.25 -11.67 35.50
CA ASN A 217 14.65 -11.74 35.92
C ASN A 217 14.87 -11.15 37.32
N LYS A 218 14.22 -10.03 37.66
CA LYS A 218 14.26 -9.46 39.02
C LYS A 218 13.62 -10.38 40.06
N ILE A 219 12.52 -11.04 39.73
CA ILE A 219 11.87 -12.02 40.61
C ILE A 219 12.81 -13.21 40.86
N ASN A 220 13.46 -13.71 39.80
CA ASN A 220 14.41 -14.82 39.91
C ASN A 220 15.64 -14.45 40.75
N GLN A 221 16.17 -13.23 40.62
CA GLN A 221 17.24 -12.74 41.49
C GLN A 221 16.83 -12.71 42.96
N LYS A 222 15.67 -12.12 43.28
CA LYS A 222 15.15 -12.10 44.66
C LYS A 222 14.91 -13.50 45.22
N ARG A 223 14.43 -14.43 44.39
CA ARG A 223 14.26 -15.83 44.80
C ARG A 223 15.60 -16.45 45.21
N LYS A 224 16.67 -16.24 44.43
CA LYS A 224 18.02 -16.74 44.76
C LYS A 224 18.57 -16.13 46.05
N GLU A 225 18.37 -14.84 46.28
CA GLU A 225 18.75 -14.17 47.53
C GLU A 225 18.01 -14.75 48.74
N LEU A 226 16.71 -15.02 48.61
CA LEU A 226 15.92 -15.65 49.66
C LEU A 226 16.36 -17.10 49.95
N GLU A 227 16.64 -17.89 48.91
CA GLU A 227 17.19 -19.25 49.07
C GLU A 227 18.55 -19.22 49.79
N TYR A 228 19.41 -18.26 49.47
CA TYR A 228 20.69 -18.06 50.16
C TYR A 228 20.49 -17.72 51.64
N ASN A 229 19.64 -16.73 51.96
CA ASN A 229 19.36 -16.33 53.34
C ASN A 229 18.72 -17.46 54.16
N LEU A 230 17.84 -18.25 53.53
CA LEU A 230 17.25 -19.44 54.14
C LEU A 230 18.31 -20.50 54.45
N ASN A 231 19.27 -20.72 53.54
CA ASN A 231 20.35 -21.67 53.78
C ASN A 231 21.28 -21.19 54.88
N LEU A 232 21.60 -19.89 54.93
CA LEU A 232 22.42 -19.29 55.99
C LEU A 232 21.77 -19.46 57.38
N THR A 233 20.47 -19.20 57.48
CA THR A 233 19.71 -19.38 58.72
C THR A 233 19.61 -20.85 59.12
N LYS A 234 19.35 -21.77 58.17
CA LYS A 234 19.38 -23.21 58.42
C LYS A 234 20.74 -23.66 58.97
N SER A 235 21.85 -23.18 58.42
CA SER A 235 23.19 -23.51 58.92
C SER A 235 23.41 -23.01 60.34
N ARG A 236 22.96 -21.79 60.67
CA ARG A 236 23.04 -21.23 62.04
C ARG A 236 22.18 -22.00 63.05
N VAL A 237 21.04 -22.52 62.63
CA VAL A 237 20.16 -23.32 63.50
C VAL A 237 20.68 -24.76 63.69
N LYS A 238 21.44 -25.29 62.72
CA LYS A 238 22.03 -26.63 62.80
C LYS A 238 23.24 -26.73 63.75
N ASP A 239 23.88 -25.61 64.08
CA ASP A 239 24.97 -25.52 65.07
C ASP A 239 24.55 -24.72 66.33
N PRO A 240 23.80 -25.33 67.26
CA PRO A 240 23.43 -24.68 68.53
C PRO A 240 24.58 -24.52 69.53
N SER A 241 25.83 -24.85 69.17
CA SER A 241 26.99 -24.85 70.07
C SER A 241 27.86 -23.58 70.03
N SER A 242 27.60 -22.63 69.11
CA SER A 242 28.31 -21.34 69.13
C SER A 242 27.47 -20.27 69.85
N LYS A 243 27.63 -20.21 71.19
CA LYS A 243 27.13 -19.09 71.98
C LYS A 243 27.80 -17.79 71.50
N PRO A 244 27.06 -16.68 71.34
CA PRO A 244 27.67 -15.37 71.13
C PRO A 244 28.32 -14.93 72.45
N ASP A 245 29.64 -14.76 72.42
CA ASP A 245 30.41 -14.30 73.58
C ASP A 245 30.16 -12.79 73.76
N LEU A 246 29.10 -12.44 74.49
CA LEU A 246 28.80 -11.09 74.98
C LEU A 246 29.63 -10.82 76.23
N ARG A 247 30.92 -10.48 76.05
CA ARG A 247 31.71 -9.83 77.10
C ARG A 247 31.68 -8.31 76.89
N VAL A 248 30.81 -7.66 77.67
CA VAL A 248 30.86 -6.23 77.96
C VAL A 248 31.99 -6.05 78.98
N ASN A 249 33.07 -5.38 78.58
CA ASN A 249 34.06 -4.83 79.51
C ASN A 249 33.90 -3.32 79.52
N ASP A 250 33.50 -2.80 80.68
CA ASP A 250 33.70 -1.42 81.07
C ASP A 250 35.21 -1.20 81.34
N ASP A 251 35.81 -0.19 80.71
CA ASP A 251 36.64 0.84 81.37
C ASP A 251 37.45 1.69 80.37
N GLU A 252 37.67 2.93 80.79
CA GLU A 252 38.11 4.11 80.05
C GLU A 252 39.56 4.08 79.49
N LYS A 253 39.74 4.65 78.29
CA LYS A 253 40.70 5.73 77.89
C LYS A 253 41.22 5.59 76.45
N SER A 254 41.07 6.67 75.70
CA SER A 254 41.54 6.92 74.32
C SER A 254 43.09 7.09 74.24
N PRO A 255 43.71 7.40 73.06
CA PRO A 255 43.38 7.06 71.67
C PRO A 255 44.61 6.51 70.88
N SER A 256 44.42 5.57 69.95
CA SER A 256 45.18 5.56 68.68
C SER A 256 44.66 4.50 67.71
N SER A 257 44.42 4.96 66.49
CA SER A 257 44.06 4.29 65.24
C SER A 257 44.70 2.93 64.95
N SER A 258 43.84 1.92 64.73
CA SER A 258 43.98 0.94 63.64
C SER A 258 42.68 0.14 63.51
N SER A 259 41.85 0.51 62.53
CA SER A 259 40.56 -0.12 62.25
C SER A 259 40.73 -1.57 61.73
N PRO A 260 39.90 -2.53 62.16
CA PRO A 260 39.78 -3.83 61.51
C PRO A 260 38.99 -3.68 60.21
N GLN A 261 39.53 -4.19 59.10
CA GLN A 261 38.87 -4.22 57.80
C GLN A 261 37.58 -5.05 57.86
N LEU A 262 36.44 -4.37 57.78
CA LEU A 262 35.19 -4.95 57.31
C LEU A 262 35.43 -5.47 55.88
N ILE A 263 35.29 -6.79 55.69
CA ILE A 263 35.26 -7.40 54.37
C ILE A 263 34.07 -6.79 53.62
N SER A 264 34.40 -5.93 52.65
CA SER A 264 33.42 -5.25 51.79
C SER A 264 32.58 -6.28 51.05
N THR A 265 31.27 -6.06 51.03
CA THR A 265 30.28 -6.80 50.22
C THR A 265 30.65 -6.87 48.73
N SER A 266 31.54 -6.00 48.25
CA SER A 266 32.09 -6.04 46.89
C SER A 266 33.00 -7.24 46.61
N GLN A 267 33.60 -7.89 47.62
CA GLN A 267 34.48 -9.04 47.41
C GLN A 267 33.72 -10.37 47.26
N LEU A 268 32.48 -10.46 47.77
CA LEU A 268 31.60 -11.63 47.56
C LEU A 268 30.94 -11.62 46.18
N CYS A 269 30.70 -10.46 45.57
CA CYS A 269 30.10 -10.34 44.24
C CYS A 269 31.00 -10.92 43.12
N ASN A 270 32.31 -10.95 43.31
CA ASN A 270 33.23 -11.45 42.29
C ASN A 270 33.30 -12.99 42.22
N ASN A 271 32.85 -13.70 43.25
CA ASN A 271 32.87 -15.18 43.26
C ASN A 271 31.55 -15.82 42.79
N VAL A 272 30.49 -15.03 42.57
CA VAL A 272 29.18 -15.51 42.08
C VAL A 272 29.09 -15.47 40.54
N ASN A 273 29.96 -14.69 39.87
CA ASN A 273 29.98 -14.56 38.41
C ASN A 273 30.71 -15.71 37.68
N SER A 274 31.42 -16.60 38.37
CA SER A 274 32.11 -17.73 37.75
C SER A 274 31.24 -18.98 37.62
N LEU A 275 30.20 -19.16 38.45
CA LEU A 275 29.28 -20.30 38.34
C LEU A 275 28.19 -20.14 37.28
N THR A 276 27.96 -18.93 36.78
CA THR A 276 26.86 -18.64 35.83
C THR A 276 27.27 -18.75 34.36
N LEU A 277 28.56 -18.64 34.03
CA LEU A 277 29.02 -18.72 32.64
C LEU A 277 28.99 -20.15 32.11
N ASP A 278 29.44 -21.13 32.89
CA ASP A 278 29.40 -22.55 32.50
C ASP A 278 27.98 -23.10 32.42
N GLU A 279 27.09 -22.64 33.31
CA GLU A 279 25.68 -23.00 33.31
C GLU A 279 24.96 -22.37 32.11
N TYR A 280 25.25 -21.09 31.80
CA TYR A 280 24.76 -20.42 30.60
C TYR A 280 25.28 -21.07 29.31
N SER A 281 26.55 -21.49 29.26
CA SER A 281 27.11 -22.22 28.12
C SER A 281 26.47 -23.60 27.93
N ARG A 282 26.11 -24.30 29.01
CA ARG A 282 25.33 -25.56 28.92
C ARG A 282 23.91 -25.31 28.42
N GLU A 283 23.24 -24.28 28.93
CA GLU A 283 21.87 -23.95 28.55
C GLU A 283 21.78 -23.48 27.08
N ARG A 284 22.75 -22.69 26.62
CA ARG A 284 22.89 -22.29 25.22
C ARG A 284 23.08 -23.49 24.29
N ASN A 285 23.95 -24.43 24.65
CA ASN A 285 24.17 -25.64 23.87
C ASN A 285 22.93 -26.55 23.82
N ASN A 286 22.14 -26.60 24.89
CA ASN A 286 20.87 -27.35 24.91
C ASN A 286 19.82 -26.69 24.01
N LEU A 287 19.71 -25.36 24.04
CA LEU A 287 18.82 -24.60 23.14
C LEU A 287 19.20 -24.80 21.65
N GLU A 288 20.49 -24.80 21.34
CA GLU A 288 20.99 -25.03 19.98
C GLU A 288 20.63 -26.43 19.47
N LYS A 289 20.76 -27.46 20.33
CA LYS A 289 20.32 -28.83 20.03
C LYS A 289 18.81 -28.92 19.81
N SER A 290 18.00 -28.28 20.66
CA SER A 290 16.54 -28.26 20.49
C SER A 290 16.12 -27.59 19.18
N ARG A 291 16.83 -26.52 18.78
CA ARG A 291 16.58 -25.84 17.50
C ARG A 291 16.94 -26.70 16.31
N GLN A 292 18.06 -27.44 16.38
CA GLN A 292 18.42 -28.41 15.34
C GLN A 292 17.37 -29.52 15.23
N THR A 293 16.85 -30.05 16.34
CA THR A 293 15.80 -31.08 16.28
C THR A 293 14.50 -30.58 15.67
N LEU A 294 14.11 -29.32 15.94
CA LEU A 294 12.91 -28.72 15.33
C LEU A 294 13.08 -28.54 13.82
N ASN A 295 14.23 -28.04 13.36
CA ASN A 295 14.50 -27.92 11.93
C ASN A 295 14.52 -29.28 11.22
N THR A 296 14.97 -30.35 11.88
CA THR A 296 14.93 -31.70 11.30
C THR A 296 13.49 -32.21 11.15
N ILE A 297 12.60 -31.89 12.11
CA ILE A 297 11.17 -32.26 12.03
C ILE A 297 10.48 -31.45 10.93
N GLU A 298 10.77 -30.15 10.81
CA GLU A 298 10.21 -29.27 9.77
C GLU A 298 10.61 -29.71 8.35
N ASN A 299 11.82 -30.23 8.17
CA ASN A 299 12.27 -30.78 6.89
C ASN A 299 11.76 -32.20 6.58
N GLN A 300 11.10 -32.87 7.53
CA GLN A 300 10.52 -34.21 7.36
C GLN A 300 9.00 -34.20 7.18
N LEU A 301 8.35 -33.05 7.34
CA LEU A 301 6.94 -32.79 7.05
C LEU A 301 6.80 -32.18 5.64
#